data_AF-A0A7C6UJ28-F1
#
_entry.id   AF-A0A7C6UJ28-F1
#
_cell.length_a   1.000
_cell.length_b   1.000
_cell.length_c   1.000
_cell.angle_alpha   90.00
_cell.angle_beta   90.00
_cell.angle_gamma   90.00
#
_symmetry.space_group_name_H-M   'P 1'
#
loop_
_entity.id
_entity.type
_entity.pdbx_description
1 polymer ?
#
loop_
_entity_poly.entity_id
_entity_poly.type
_entity_poly.pdbx_seq_one_letter_code
_entity_poly.pdbx_strand_id
1 'polypeptide(L)'
;MKQAKTAARSWENYEELDKLKSIEDYSKDVFGRINVERWAVNPAVHFNEWADFTPQDFKPVVDSFNSLFSLFQCDKCGTILHLVTSEGNSEAVKCNCGSVNWNLRGK
;
A
#
# COMPACT_ATOMS: atom_id res chain seq x y z
N MET A 1 1.47 -5.99 -7.37
CA MET A 1 0.18 -6.70 -7.16
C MET A 1 -0.21 -7.62 -8.31
N LYS A 2 -0.47 -7.11 -9.53
CA LYS A 2 -0.86 -7.97 -10.69
C LYS A 2 0.10 -9.14 -10.95
N GLN A 3 1.41 -8.87 -11.02
CA GLN A 3 2.43 -9.90 -11.25
C GLN A 3 2.44 -10.97 -10.15
N ALA A 4 2.38 -10.57 -8.87
CA ALA A 4 2.33 -11.50 -7.75
C ALA A 4 1.11 -12.44 -7.82
N LYS A 5 -0.07 -11.91 -8.16
CA LYS A 5 -1.28 -12.73 -8.36
C LYS A 5 -1.14 -13.72 -9.52
N THR A 6 -0.56 -13.28 -10.64
CA THR A 6 -0.30 -14.16 -11.79
C THR A 6 0.69 -15.28 -11.40
N ALA A 7 1.76 -14.95 -10.68
CA ALA A 7 2.73 -15.92 -10.18
C ALA A 7 2.05 -16.92 -9.23
N ALA A 8 1.36 -16.44 -8.19
CA ALA A 8 0.64 -17.29 -7.23
C ALA A 8 -0.32 -18.26 -7.93
N ARG A 9 -1.08 -17.78 -8.94
CA ARG A 9 -1.97 -18.62 -9.74
C ARG A 9 -1.22 -19.68 -10.55
N SER A 10 -0.10 -19.33 -11.19
CA SER A 10 0.70 -20.29 -11.98
C SER A 10 1.33 -21.40 -11.13
N TRP A 11 1.57 -21.11 -9.85
CA TRP A 11 2.06 -22.07 -8.86
C TRP A 11 0.95 -22.77 -8.07
N GLU A 12 -0.32 -22.54 -8.43
CA GLU A 12 -1.51 -23.07 -7.73
C GLU A 12 -1.55 -22.71 -6.22
N ASN A 13 -0.87 -21.63 -5.83
CA ASN A 13 -0.89 -21.10 -4.47
C ASN A 13 -2.11 -20.19 -4.27
N TYR A 14 -3.28 -20.81 -4.16
CA TYR A 14 -4.56 -20.09 -4.04
C TYR A 14 -4.71 -19.31 -2.73
N GLU A 15 -4.08 -19.77 -1.65
CA GLU A 15 -4.08 -19.04 -0.37
C GLU A 15 -3.40 -17.67 -0.51
N GLU A 16 -2.21 -17.64 -1.13
CA GLU A 16 -1.50 -16.39 -1.40
C GLU A 16 -2.26 -15.51 -2.40
N LEU A 17 -2.86 -16.12 -3.43
CA LEU A 17 -3.68 -15.42 -4.40
C LEU A 17 -4.85 -14.67 -3.74
N ASP A 18 -5.55 -15.32 -2.80
CA ASP A 18 -6.69 -14.72 -2.11
C ASP A 18 -6.26 -13.62 -1.13
N LYS A 19 -5.14 -13.81 -0.40
CA LYS A 19 -4.53 -12.73 0.40
C LYS A 19 -4.21 -11.50 -0.44
N LEU A 20 -3.59 -11.70 -1.61
CA LEU A 20 -3.25 -10.62 -2.54
C LEU A 20 -4.49 -9.92 -3.11
N LYS A 21 -5.61 -10.62 -3.31
CA LYS A 21 -6.88 -9.98 -3.71
C LYS A 21 -7.44 -9.11 -2.59
N SER A 22 -7.47 -9.61 -1.35
CA SER A 22 -7.94 -8.83 -0.20
C SER A 22 -7.12 -7.56 0.00
N ILE A 23 -5.80 -7.64 -0.13
CA ILE A 23 -4.93 -6.45 -0.07
C ILE A 23 -5.25 -5.48 -1.23
N GLU A 24 -5.57 -5.98 -2.42
CA GLU A 24 -5.86 -5.14 -3.59
C GLU A 24 -7.18 -4.39 -3.42
N ASP A 25 -8.19 -5.06 -2.91
CA ASP A 25 -9.49 -4.47 -2.65
C ASP A 25 -9.41 -3.45 -1.51
N TYR A 26 -8.69 -3.74 -0.44
CA TYR A 26 -8.40 -2.76 0.60
C TYR A 26 -7.62 -1.56 0.07
N SER A 27 -6.65 -1.78 -0.84
CA SER A 27 -5.88 -0.68 -1.45
C SER A 27 -6.78 0.27 -2.24
N LYS A 28 -7.79 -0.25 -2.96
CA LYS A 28 -8.73 0.59 -3.72
C LYS A 28 -9.53 1.50 -2.80
N ASP A 29 -10.00 0.98 -1.67
CA ASP A 29 -10.70 1.77 -0.65
C ASP A 29 -9.81 2.89 -0.09
N VAL A 30 -8.58 2.55 0.29
CA VAL A 30 -7.59 3.53 0.80
C VAL A 30 -7.31 4.62 -0.24
N PHE A 31 -7.09 4.26 -1.51
CA PHE A 31 -6.87 5.25 -2.58
C PHE A 31 -8.10 6.14 -2.82
N GLY A 32 -9.31 5.59 -2.66
CA GLY A 32 -10.55 6.36 -2.70
C GLY A 32 -10.57 7.43 -1.60
N ARG A 33 -10.25 7.06 -0.36
CA ARG A 33 -10.21 7.97 0.80
C ARG A 33 -9.18 9.10 0.61
N ILE A 34 -7.98 8.79 0.15
CA ILE A 34 -6.94 9.80 -0.11
C ILE A 34 -7.39 10.84 -1.14
N ASN A 35 -8.11 10.39 -2.18
CA ASN A 35 -8.59 11.31 -3.20
C ASN A 35 -9.67 12.26 -2.65
N VAL A 36 -10.48 11.81 -1.68
CA VAL A 36 -11.44 12.67 -0.98
C VAL A 36 -10.69 13.76 -0.20
N GLU A 37 -9.65 13.41 0.57
CA GLU A 37 -8.90 14.34 1.43
C GLU A 37 -8.12 15.45 0.68
N ARG A 38 -8.11 15.44 -0.65
CA ARG A 38 -7.51 16.52 -1.46
C ARG A 38 -8.18 17.88 -1.21
N TRP A 39 -9.41 17.90 -0.71
CA TRP A 39 -10.14 19.12 -0.36
C TRP A 39 -9.42 19.95 0.71
N ALA A 40 -8.76 19.30 1.69
CA ALA A 40 -8.02 19.98 2.75
C ALA A 40 -6.56 20.19 2.36
N VAL A 41 -5.94 19.21 1.69
CA VAL A 41 -4.51 19.31 1.32
C VAL A 41 -4.25 20.42 0.32
N ASN A 42 -5.09 20.56 -0.72
CA ASN A 42 -4.82 21.54 -1.78
C ASN A 42 -4.88 22.99 -1.24
N PRO A 43 -5.91 23.42 -0.48
CA PRO A 43 -5.97 24.79 0.03
C PRO A 43 -4.95 25.08 1.13
N ALA A 44 -4.67 24.11 2.01
CA ALA A 44 -3.61 24.24 3.01
C ALA A 44 -2.25 24.53 2.36
N VAL A 45 -1.91 23.84 1.26
CA VAL A 45 -0.60 23.99 0.61
C VAL A 45 -0.54 25.19 -0.33
N HIS A 46 -1.61 25.47 -1.08
CA HIS A 46 -1.58 26.45 -2.17
C HIS A 46 -2.15 27.83 -1.81
N PHE A 47 -3.02 27.93 -0.81
CA PHE A 47 -3.73 29.18 -0.50
C PHE A 47 -3.49 29.70 0.92
N ASN A 48 -2.61 29.06 1.71
CA ASN A 48 -2.33 29.38 3.11
C ASN A 48 -3.54 29.34 4.06
N GLU A 49 -4.63 28.68 3.66
CA GLU A 49 -5.82 28.46 4.50
C GLU A 49 -5.54 27.48 5.67
N TRP A 50 -4.34 26.91 5.76
CA TRP A 50 -3.92 26.06 6.88
C TRP A 50 -4.04 26.78 8.23
N ALA A 51 -3.97 28.11 8.25
CA ALA A 51 -4.12 28.91 9.47
C ALA A 51 -5.54 28.87 10.05
N ASP A 52 -6.55 28.55 9.21
CA ASP A 52 -7.96 28.46 9.60
C ASP A 52 -8.38 27.02 9.92
N PHE A 53 -7.53 26.04 9.65
CA PHE A 53 -7.80 24.63 9.93
C PHE A 53 -7.52 24.27 11.39
N THR A 54 -8.41 23.44 11.93
CA THR A 54 -8.32 22.89 13.28
C THR A 54 -7.65 21.50 13.26
N PRO A 55 -7.18 21.01 14.42
CA PRO A 55 -6.73 19.62 14.52
C PRO A 55 -7.78 18.60 14.06
N GLN A 56 -9.06 18.90 14.20
CA GLN A 56 -10.17 18.04 13.76
C GLN A 56 -10.26 17.97 12.24
N ASP A 57 -9.95 19.05 11.52
CA ASP A 57 -9.93 19.08 10.05
C ASP A 57 -8.78 18.24 9.49
N PHE A 58 -7.64 18.21 10.19
CA PHE A 58 -6.48 17.39 9.79
C PHE A 58 -6.59 15.92 10.17
N LYS A 59 -7.39 15.56 11.18
CA LYS A 59 -7.52 14.17 11.63
C LYS A 59 -7.89 13.19 10.49
N PRO A 60 -8.91 13.42 9.66
CA PRO A 60 -9.23 12.50 8.55
C PRO A 60 -8.13 12.43 7.50
N VAL A 61 -7.40 13.53 7.28
CA VAL A 61 -6.22 13.56 6.40
C VAL A 61 -5.13 12.65 6.96
N VAL A 62 -4.75 12.82 8.23
CA VAL A 62 -3.74 12.01 8.90
C VAL A 62 -4.12 10.53 8.91
N ASP A 63 -5.36 10.20 9.25
CA ASP A 63 -5.85 8.82 9.28
C ASP A 63 -5.83 8.18 7.89
N SER A 64 -6.13 8.93 6.83
CA SER A 64 -6.04 8.48 5.44
C SER A 64 -4.60 8.25 4.98
N PHE A 65 -3.67 9.13 5.34
CA PHE A 65 -2.24 8.93 5.03
C PHE A 65 -1.63 7.78 5.85
N ASN A 66 -2.01 7.59 7.11
CA ASN A 66 -1.61 6.41 7.88
C ASN A 66 -2.11 5.12 7.21
N SER A 67 -3.35 5.11 6.73
CA SER A 67 -3.91 3.99 5.95
C SER A 67 -3.15 3.74 4.65
N LEU A 68 -2.65 4.81 3.99
CA LEU A 68 -1.79 4.69 2.81
C LEU A 68 -0.48 3.99 3.15
N PHE A 69 0.22 4.48 4.18
CA PHE A 69 1.53 3.95 4.56
C PHE A 69 1.43 2.49 5.02
N SER A 70 0.34 2.12 5.71
CA SER A 70 0.14 0.74 6.14
C SER A 70 0.04 -0.26 4.99
N LEU A 71 -0.42 0.16 3.79
CA LEU A 71 -0.43 -0.72 2.60
C LEU A 71 0.96 -1.21 2.19
N PHE A 72 2.00 -0.45 2.54
CA PHE A 72 3.39 -0.73 2.18
C PHE A 72 4.23 -1.13 3.39
N GLN A 73 3.61 -1.40 4.53
CA GLN A 73 4.30 -1.77 5.76
C GLN A 73 3.99 -3.22 6.11
N CYS A 74 4.98 -3.91 6.66
CA CYS A 74 4.77 -5.24 7.21
C CYS A 74 4.13 -5.17 8.60
N ASP A 75 2.98 -5.81 8.79
CA ASP A 75 2.27 -5.85 10.08
C ASP A 75 3.07 -6.54 11.21
N LYS A 76 4.03 -7.40 10.87
CA LYS A 76 4.85 -8.11 11.88
C LYS A 76 6.08 -7.34 12.33
N CYS A 77 6.81 -6.71 11.41
CA CYS A 77 8.09 -6.05 11.74
C CYS A 77 8.09 -4.54 11.53
N GLY A 78 7.00 -3.96 11.04
CA GLY A 78 6.88 -2.52 10.81
C GLY A 78 7.79 -1.98 9.69
N THR A 79 8.52 -2.84 8.98
CA THR A 79 9.41 -2.37 7.90
C THR A 79 8.64 -2.20 6.60
N ILE A 80 9.08 -1.24 5.80
CA ILE A 80 8.53 -1.03 4.46
C ILE A 80 8.82 -2.23 3.56
N LEU A 81 7.82 -2.59 2.75
CA LEU A 81 7.95 -3.60 1.73
C LEU A 81 8.88 -3.11 0.62
N HIS A 82 9.80 -3.96 0.18
CA HIS A 82 10.79 -3.64 -0.83
C HIS A 82 10.79 -4.67 -1.95
N LEU A 83 11.17 -4.22 -3.15
CA LEU A 83 11.34 -5.06 -4.31
C LEU A 83 12.70 -5.74 -4.25
N VAL A 84 12.72 -7.07 -4.40
CA VAL A 84 13.92 -7.85 -4.62
C VAL A 84 14.10 -8.01 -6.13
N THR A 85 15.27 -7.65 -6.63
CA THR A 85 15.64 -7.80 -8.04
C THR A 85 16.83 -8.74 -8.19
N SER A 86 16.87 -9.46 -9.30
CA SER A 86 18.00 -10.30 -9.72
C SER A 86 18.19 -10.14 -11.21
N GLU A 87 19.44 -9.88 -11.64
CA GLU A 87 19.78 -9.71 -13.07
C GLU A 87 18.86 -8.72 -13.81
N GLY A 88 18.49 -7.62 -13.15
CA GLY A 88 17.61 -6.59 -13.71
C GLY A 88 16.11 -6.95 -13.73
N ASN A 89 15.73 -8.12 -13.25
CA ASN A 89 14.35 -8.55 -13.17
C ASN A 89 13.79 -8.47 -11.75
N SER A 90 12.49 -8.20 -11.64
CA SER A 90 11.75 -8.24 -10.38
C SER A 90 11.45 -9.69 -9.96
N GLU A 91 11.96 -10.10 -8.80
CA GLU A 91 11.83 -11.47 -8.29
C GLU A 91 10.74 -11.60 -7.24
N ALA A 92 10.71 -10.69 -6.27
CA ALA A 92 9.77 -10.75 -5.15
C ALA A 92 9.51 -9.37 -4.56
N VAL A 93 8.39 -9.21 -3.85
CA VAL A 93 8.20 -8.11 -2.91
C VAL A 93 8.30 -8.69 -1.50
N LYS A 94 9.18 -8.14 -0.66
CA LYS A 94 9.46 -8.68 0.68
C LYS A 94 9.48 -7.61 1.75
N CYS A 95 9.30 -8.04 2.99
CA CYS A 95 9.70 -7.28 4.18
C CYS A 95 11.00 -7.84 4.76
N ASN A 96 11.60 -7.17 5.74
CA ASN A 96 12.87 -7.59 6.33
C ASN A 96 12.75 -8.86 7.18
N CYS A 97 11.59 -9.12 7.79
CA CYS A 97 11.39 -10.32 8.62
C CYS A 97 10.91 -11.56 7.83
N GLY A 98 10.66 -11.41 6.52
CA GLY A 98 10.21 -12.50 5.64
C GLY A 98 8.72 -12.90 5.78
N SER A 99 7.95 -12.30 6.70
CA SER A 99 6.52 -12.63 6.83
C SER A 99 5.69 -12.20 5.61
N VAL A 100 6.14 -11.15 4.92
CA VAL A 100 5.70 -10.79 3.57
C VAL A 100 6.79 -11.22 2.60
N ASN A 101 6.43 -12.10 1.67
CA ASN A 101 7.29 -12.57 0.59
C ASN A 101 6.45 -12.99 -0.62
N TRP A 102 6.06 -12.00 -1.43
CA TRP A 102 5.26 -12.20 -2.63
C TRP A 102 6.16 -12.54 -3.80
N ASN A 103 6.10 -13.77 -4.28
CA ASN A 103 6.80 -14.19 -5.50
C ASN A 103 6.25 -13.44 -6.73
N LEU A 104 7.13 -12.96 -7.61
CA LEU A 104 6.77 -12.28 -8.87
C LEU A 104 7.07 -13.14 -10.11
N ARG A 105 7.67 -14.33 -9.94
CA ARG A 105 7.99 -15.25 -11.03
C ARG A 105 6.94 -16.34 -11.17
N GLY A 106 6.37 -16.45 -12.37
CA GLY A 106 5.51 -17.57 -12.72
C GLY A 106 6.27 -18.90 -12.79
N LYS A 107 5.51 -19.99 -12.82
CA LYS A 107 6.02 -21.32 -13.14
C LYS A 107 6.52 -21.41 -14.58
#